data_AF-A0A562I674-F1
#
_entry.id   AF-A0A562I674-F1
#
_cell.length_a   1.000
_cell.length_b   1.000
_cell.length_c   1.000
_cell.angle_alpha   90.00
_cell.angle_beta   90.00
_cell.angle_gamma   90.00
#
_symmetry.space_group_name_H-M   'P 1'
#
loop_
_entity.id
_entity.type
_entity.pdbx_description
1 polymer ?
#
loop_
_entity_poly.entity_id
_entity_poly.type
_entity_poly.pdbx_seq_one_letter_code
_entity_poly.pdbx_strand_id
1 'polypeptide(L)'
;MDTYSEPISRWTLDHLPARITEALDSLAAFGQLAADMSHRLAALPARPDHVPPPTCRRLLVDLGFWGSALVRLALVHGRTDAVLDSTTAGDLSFRHYYAGLAVQSASGHPPWQSFTSIISWNVPTVEVRLDGDLHSRSEGIFDGPRVRTWTGTASEVMLWELFKVGAALGSAANGSLDPIVSGTVSALSEESLSRLLASHSFLRSFRQRMATFSRGQDPRGEFSVDVFMNQIRQFGVPWESKAEAPSGPHEVESLARDAIFGMPQTRHKQWVRARSGSMMSAEGKRLDQAADAPTLAEVIQRSMAKPQPFDDLTVSVLVAAHDIYEERRKLSAAHYGMARKMLYRPQREQSSDRAGMPTTTLAVDNSQGITGMSENDVQGFDHARRVNPLENVLAALPSDEISHARSLIQKSLYTHSVSVTLRYSGTATSCAQA
;
A
#
# COMPACT_ATOMS: atom_id res chain seq x y z
N MET A 1 -30.12 0.25 7.43
CA MET A 1 -28.99 0.90 8.12
C MET A 1 -28.62 0.00 9.28
N ASP A 2 -27.38 -0.47 9.34
CA ASP A 2 -26.91 -1.33 10.42
C ASP A 2 -26.83 -0.51 11.71
N THR A 3 -27.71 -0.82 12.66
CA THR A 3 -27.95 0.00 13.86
C THR A 3 -26.76 0.02 14.83
N TYR A 4 -25.87 -0.98 14.77
CA TYR A 4 -24.75 -1.14 15.70
C TYR A 4 -23.38 -0.71 15.15
N SER A 5 -23.15 -0.75 13.84
CA SER A 5 -21.85 -0.36 13.26
C SER A 5 -21.68 1.15 13.18
N GLU A 6 -22.78 1.89 12.97
CA GLU A 6 -22.75 3.35 12.82
C GLU A 6 -22.25 4.08 14.10
N PRO A 7 -22.69 3.72 15.33
CA PRO A 7 -22.13 4.30 16.56
C PRO A 7 -20.63 4.05 16.75
N ILE A 8 -20.11 2.90 16.32
CA ILE A 8 -18.67 2.57 16.36
C ILE A 8 -17.92 3.43 15.34
N SER A 9 -18.37 3.42 14.09
CA SER A 9 -17.83 4.22 12.98
C SER A 9 -17.72 5.70 13.36
N ARG A 10 -18.79 6.28 13.93
CA ARG A 10 -18.82 7.67 14.38
C ARG A 10 -17.81 7.92 15.49
N TRP A 11 -17.75 7.06 16.50
CA TRP A 11 -16.80 7.23 17.60
C TRP A 11 -15.34 7.11 17.15
N THR A 12 -15.04 6.16 16.27
CA THR A 12 -13.70 6.00 15.69
C THR A 12 -13.28 7.24 14.90
N LEU A 13 -14.21 7.87 14.18
CA LEU A 13 -13.93 9.09 13.42
C LEU A 13 -13.81 10.35 14.29
N ASP A 14 -14.69 10.50 15.29
CA ASP A 14 -14.88 11.76 16.03
C ASP A 14 -14.06 11.83 17.33
N HIS A 15 -13.81 10.70 17.96
CA HIS A 15 -13.28 10.64 19.32
C HIS A 15 -11.95 9.91 19.44
N LEU A 16 -11.70 8.87 18.66
CA LEU A 16 -10.50 8.03 18.82
C LEU A 16 -9.20 8.85 18.81
N PRO A 17 -8.96 9.81 17.88
CA PRO A 17 -7.72 10.58 17.89
C PRO A 17 -7.49 11.38 19.18
N ALA A 18 -8.52 12.07 19.67
CA ALA A 18 -8.43 12.85 20.90
C ALA A 18 -8.21 11.94 22.12
N ARG A 19 -8.93 10.80 22.17
CA ARG A 19 -8.80 9.81 23.25
C ARG A 19 -7.41 9.18 23.30
N ILE A 20 -6.79 8.94 22.15
CA ILE A 20 -5.41 8.45 22.08
C ILE A 20 -4.45 9.46 22.72
N THR A 21 -4.58 10.74 22.37
CA THR A 21 -3.73 11.80 22.95
C THR A 21 -3.88 11.86 24.47
N GLU A 22 -5.12 11.88 24.98
CA GLU A 22 -5.40 11.86 26.42
C GLU A 22 -4.80 10.61 27.11
N ALA A 23 -4.92 9.45 26.47
CA ALA A 23 -4.46 8.17 27.00
C ALA A 23 -2.94 8.03 26.99
N LEU A 24 -2.19 8.77 26.16
CA LEU A 24 -0.72 8.75 26.20
C LEU A 24 -0.18 9.32 27.51
N ASP A 25 -0.86 10.33 28.07
CA ASP A 25 -0.41 11.06 29.25
C ASP A 25 -1.01 10.53 30.57
N SER A 26 -1.98 9.60 30.50
CA SER A 26 -2.73 9.16 31.67
C SER A 26 -3.21 7.71 31.58
N LEU A 27 -2.82 6.91 32.59
CA LEU A 27 -3.31 5.55 32.77
C LEU A 27 -4.83 5.49 32.98
N ALA A 28 -5.40 6.52 33.63
CA ALA A 28 -6.84 6.62 33.83
C ALA A 28 -7.57 6.88 32.50
N ALA A 29 -7.03 7.77 31.65
CA ALA A 29 -7.58 8.01 30.32
C ALA A 29 -7.42 6.79 29.39
N PHE A 30 -6.33 6.02 29.52
CA PHE A 30 -6.20 4.72 28.87
C PHE A 30 -7.31 3.74 29.29
N GLY A 31 -7.61 3.65 30.58
CA GLY A 31 -8.75 2.86 31.08
C GLY A 31 -10.09 3.33 30.49
N GLN A 32 -10.28 4.65 30.37
CA GLN A 32 -11.47 5.24 29.76
C GLN A 32 -11.60 4.91 28.27
N LEU A 33 -10.50 4.94 27.50
CA LEU A 33 -10.50 4.55 26.09
C LEU A 33 -10.97 3.09 25.90
N ALA A 34 -10.55 2.19 26.78
CA ALA A 34 -11.03 0.81 26.76
C ALA A 34 -12.53 0.73 27.10
N ALA A 35 -12.95 1.43 28.17
CA ALA A 35 -14.35 1.45 28.62
C ALA A 35 -15.32 2.05 27.59
N ASP A 36 -14.91 3.13 26.91
CA ASP A 36 -15.70 3.80 25.86
C ASP A 36 -16.07 2.82 24.73
N MET A 37 -15.16 1.90 24.38
CA MET A 37 -15.41 0.90 23.35
C MET A 37 -16.16 -0.32 23.89
N SER A 38 -15.93 -0.74 25.15
CA SER A 38 -16.66 -1.87 25.75
C SER A 38 -18.18 -1.73 25.67
N HIS A 39 -18.70 -0.53 25.92
CA HIS A 39 -20.14 -0.27 25.80
C HIS A 39 -20.65 -0.47 24.37
N ARG A 40 -19.85 -0.12 23.36
CA ARG A 40 -20.19 -0.27 21.94
C ARG A 40 -20.06 -1.71 21.47
N LEU A 41 -19.06 -2.44 21.97
CA LEU A 41 -18.89 -3.86 21.71
C LEU A 41 -20.05 -4.69 22.28
N ALA A 42 -20.59 -4.30 23.45
CA ALA A 42 -21.78 -4.94 24.02
C ALA A 42 -23.05 -4.79 23.16
N ALA A 43 -23.10 -3.79 22.27
CA ALA A 43 -24.20 -3.59 21.33
C ALA A 43 -24.05 -4.37 20.01
N LEU A 44 -22.90 -5.01 19.78
CA LEU A 44 -22.70 -5.89 18.63
C LEU A 44 -23.46 -7.21 18.82
N PRO A 45 -23.84 -7.91 17.73
CA PRO A 45 -24.31 -9.28 17.83
C PRO A 45 -23.29 -10.14 18.58
N ALA A 46 -23.73 -10.93 19.58
CA ALA A 46 -22.81 -11.73 20.39
C ALA A 46 -21.97 -12.72 19.59
N ARG A 47 -22.47 -13.15 18.41
CA ARG A 47 -21.75 -13.99 17.48
C ARG A 47 -21.43 -13.23 16.18
N PRO A 48 -20.17 -13.26 15.70
CA PRO A 48 -19.78 -12.54 14.50
C PRO A 48 -20.42 -13.10 13.22
N ASP A 49 -20.82 -14.37 13.20
CA ASP A 49 -21.51 -15.00 12.05
C ASP A 49 -22.92 -14.46 11.80
N HIS A 50 -23.48 -13.70 12.74
CA HIS A 50 -24.74 -12.97 12.57
C HIS A 50 -24.54 -11.56 11.97
N VAL A 51 -23.30 -11.13 11.77
CA VAL A 51 -22.98 -9.84 11.14
C VAL A 51 -22.93 -10.03 9.62
N PRO A 52 -23.60 -9.18 8.82
CA PRO A 52 -23.51 -9.25 7.37
C PRO A 52 -22.08 -8.98 6.86
N PRO A 53 -21.62 -9.65 5.78
CA PRO A 53 -20.24 -9.49 5.31
C PRO A 53 -19.80 -8.04 5.00
N PRO A 54 -20.62 -7.16 4.38
CA PRO A 54 -20.23 -5.76 4.18
C PRO A 54 -20.00 -5.02 5.51
N THR A 55 -20.84 -5.29 6.52
CA THR A 55 -20.75 -4.74 7.86
C THR A 55 -19.52 -5.26 8.59
N CYS A 56 -19.17 -6.54 8.43
CA CYS A 56 -17.92 -7.11 8.94
C CYS A 56 -16.71 -6.32 8.44
N ARG A 57 -16.64 -6.00 7.14
CA ARG A 57 -15.52 -5.23 6.58
C ARG A 57 -15.39 -3.85 7.22
N ARG A 58 -16.51 -3.16 7.42
CA ARG A 58 -16.53 -1.83 8.09
C ARG A 58 -16.05 -1.93 9.53
N LEU A 59 -16.55 -2.92 10.27
CA LEU A 59 -16.11 -3.19 11.64
C LEU A 59 -14.64 -3.60 11.72
N LEU A 60 -14.12 -4.39 10.77
CA LEU A 60 -12.69 -4.75 10.73
C LEU A 60 -11.79 -3.52 10.60
N VAL A 61 -12.22 -2.48 9.89
CA VAL A 61 -11.50 -1.19 9.85
C VAL A 61 -11.63 -0.47 11.18
N ASP A 62 -12.85 -0.16 11.63
CA ASP A 62 -13.07 0.69 12.79
C ASP A 62 -12.51 0.08 14.09
N LEU A 63 -12.75 -1.22 14.30
CA LEU A 63 -12.20 -1.97 15.42
C LEU A 63 -10.70 -2.21 15.28
N GLY A 64 -10.18 -2.30 14.05
CA GLY A 64 -8.74 -2.39 13.79
C GLY A 64 -7.98 -1.16 14.27
N PHE A 65 -8.51 0.04 13.97
CA PHE A 65 -7.93 1.30 14.45
C PHE A 65 -7.91 1.37 15.98
N TRP A 66 -9.01 1.01 16.63
CA TRP A 66 -9.08 0.96 18.10
C TRP A 66 -8.14 -0.11 18.70
N GLY A 67 -8.12 -1.32 18.14
CA GLY A 67 -7.28 -2.43 18.62
C GLY A 67 -5.79 -2.07 18.60
N SER A 68 -5.30 -1.51 17.48
CA SER A 68 -3.90 -1.06 17.40
C SER A 68 -3.59 0.10 18.33
N ALA A 69 -4.55 1.00 18.57
CA ALA A 69 -4.39 2.05 19.57
C ALA A 69 -4.28 1.46 20.99
N LEU A 70 -5.11 0.47 21.32
CA LEU A 70 -5.08 -0.18 22.62
C LEU A 70 -3.75 -0.92 22.87
N VAL A 71 -3.23 -1.64 21.86
CA VAL A 71 -1.92 -2.31 21.96
C VAL A 71 -0.79 -1.29 22.12
N ARG A 72 -0.77 -0.22 21.31
CA ARG A 72 0.23 0.85 21.44
C ARG A 72 0.23 1.43 22.86
N LEU A 73 -0.94 1.81 23.37
CA LEU A 73 -1.07 2.46 24.66
C LEU A 73 -0.73 1.51 25.81
N ALA A 74 -1.10 0.23 25.71
CA ALA A 74 -0.70 -0.78 26.68
C ALA A 74 0.83 -0.86 26.80
N LEU A 75 1.56 -0.89 25.67
CA LEU A 75 3.03 -0.91 25.67
C LEU A 75 3.63 0.35 26.33
N VAL A 76 3.10 1.54 26.00
CA VAL A 76 3.50 2.81 26.61
C VAL A 76 3.34 2.77 28.14
N HIS A 77 2.25 2.17 28.61
CA HIS A 77 1.96 2.03 30.05
C HIS A 77 2.58 0.78 30.71
N GLY A 78 3.50 0.09 30.04
CA GLY A 78 4.17 -1.11 30.59
C GLY A 78 3.24 -2.31 30.81
N ARG A 79 2.13 -2.39 30.07
CA ARG A 79 1.18 -3.50 30.09
C ARG A 79 1.43 -4.49 28.95
N THR A 80 0.91 -5.71 29.11
CA THR A 80 1.04 -6.79 28.12
C THR A 80 0.07 -6.63 26.95
N ASP A 81 0.37 -7.31 25.83
CA ASP A 81 -0.48 -7.46 24.65
C ASP A 81 -1.81 -8.19 24.92
N ALA A 82 -1.93 -8.91 26.05
CA ALA A 82 -3.18 -9.46 26.57
C ALA A 82 -4.29 -8.41 26.83
N VAL A 83 -4.00 -7.11 26.66
CA VAL A 83 -4.99 -6.04 26.72
C VAL A 83 -6.17 -6.28 25.77
N LEU A 84 -5.92 -6.85 24.59
CA LEU A 84 -6.99 -7.17 23.64
C LEU A 84 -7.93 -8.25 24.17
N ASP A 85 -7.45 -9.17 25.00
CA ASP A 85 -8.29 -10.22 25.57
C ASP A 85 -9.07 -9.77 26.81
N SER A 86 -8.75 -8.61 27.37
CA SER A 86 -9.43 -8.04 28.53
C SER A 86 -10.76 -7.36 28.22
N THR A 87 -11.07 -7.15 26.93
CA THR A 87 -12.33 -6.57 26.46
C THR A 87 -13.12 -7.62 25.69
N THR A 88 -14.46 -7.65 25.87
CA THR A 88 -15.33 -8.64 25.23
C THR A 88 -16.40 -8.01 24.34
N ALA A 89 -16.87 -8.79 23.35
CA ALA A 89 -18.07 -8.54 22.58
C ALA A 89 -18.98 -9.78 22.72
N GLY A 90 -20.02 -9.67 23.55
CA GLY A 90 -20.72 -10.84 24.08
C GLY A 90 -19.79 -11.70 24.93
N ASP A 91 -19.77 -13.01 24.66
CA ASP A 91 -18.95 -13.99 25.39
C ASP A 91 -17.54 -14.18 24.79
N LEU A 92 -17.22 -13.50 23.70
CA LEU A 92 -15.93 -13.61 23.02
C LEU A 92 -15.00 -12.48 23.45
N SER A 93 -13.70 -12.80 23.64
CA SER A 93 -12.68 -11.76 23.73
C SER A 93 -12.62 -10.96 22.42
N PHE A 94 -12.21 -9.70 22.48
CA PHE A 94 -12.15 -8.84 21.30
C PHE A 94 -11.33 -9.47 20.18
N ARG A 95 -10.18 -10.10 20.49
CA ARG A 95 -9.36 -10.78 19.49
C ARG A 95 -10.11 -11.91 18.78
N HIS A 96 -10.81 -12.75 19.55
CA HIS A 96 -11.63 -13.84 18.97
C HIS A 96 -12.81 -13.29 18.16
N TYR A 97 -13.46 -12.23 18.63
CA TYR A 97 -14.55 -11.59 17.91
C TYR A 97 -14.07 -10.98 16.59
N TYR A 98 -12.93 -10.26 16.60
CA TYR A 98 -12.30 -9.69 15.41
C TYR A 98 -11.90 -10.77 14.40
N ALA A 99 -11.31 -11.88 14.87
CA ALA A 99 -11.00 -13.03 14.02
C ALA A 99 -12.26 -13.64 13.39
N GLY A 100 -13.35 -13.74 14.15
CA GLY A 100 -14.64 -14.19 13.62
C GLY A 100 -15.22 -13.24 12.57
N LEU A 101 -15.09 -11.92 12.73
CA LEU A 101 -15.46 -10.94 11.70
C LEU A 101 -14.61 -11.12 10.43
N ALA A 102 -13.32 -11.40 10.58
CA ALA A 102 -12.42 -11.63 9.45
C ALA A 102 -12.86 -12.84 8.62
N VAL A 103 -13.23 -13.94 9.27
CA VAL A 103 -13.82 -15.12 8.62
C VAL A 103 -15.17 -14.79 7.97
N GLN A 104 -16.10 -14.18 8.71
CA GLN A 104 -17.45 -13.87 8.24
C GLN A 104 -17.49 -12.88 7.07
N SER A 105 -16.51 -11.98 6.98
CA SER A 105 -16.39 -11.03 5.87
C SER A 105 -16.23 -11.71 4.50
N ALA A 106 -15.87 -13.01 4.50
CA ALA A 106 -15.58 -13.84 3.34
C ALA A 106 -14.58 -13.22 2.36
N SER A 107 -13.74 -12.27 2.82
CA SER A 107 -12.72 -11.62 2.00
C SER A 107 -11.33 -12.24 2.17
N GLY A 108 -11.18 -13.19 3.11
CA GLY A 108 -9.88 -13.74 3.48
C GLY A 108 -8.97 -12.74 4.20
N HIS A 109 -9.56 -11.75 4.90
CA HIS A 109 -8.83 -10.79 5.72
C HIS A 109 -8.11 -11.51 6.88
N PRO A 110 -6.89 -11.09 7.27
CA PRO A 110 -6.21 -11.68 8.43
C PRO A 110 -6.94 -11.36 9.75
N PRO A 111 -6.76 -12.13 10.82
CA PRO A 111 -7.45 -11.91 12.10
C PRO A 111 -6.84 -10.77 12.95
N TRP A 112 -6.15 -9.82 12.31
CA TRP A 112 -5.57 -8.61 12.91
C TRP A 112 -5.59 -7.47 11.89
N GLN A 113 -5.25 -6.26 12.33
CA GLN A 113 -5.21 -5.10 11.44
C GLN A 113 -4.15 -5.26 10.34
N SER A 114 -4.54 -4.99 9.10
CA SER A 114 -3.72 -5.19 7.89
C SER A 114 -3.63 -3.92 7.03
N PHE A 115 -2.72 -3.92 6.05
CA PHE A 115 -2.68 -2.88 5.00
C PHE A 115 -4.05 -2.68 4.34
N THR A 116 -4.78 -3.77 4.07
CA THR A 116 -6.13 -3.71 3.49
C THR A 116 -7.08 -2.90 4.37
N SER A 117 -7.13 -3.17 5.67
CA SER A 117 -8.02 -2.45 6.59
C SER A 117 -7.61 -1.00 6.82
N ILE A 118 -6.31 -0.69 6.85
CA ILE A 118 -5.81 0.68 7.12
C ILE A 118 -5.90 1.56 5.88
N ILE A 119 -5.67 0.98 4.70
CA ILE A 119 -5.48 1.72 3.45
C ILE A 119 -6.60 1.39 2.48
N SER A 120 -6.65 0.16 1.97
CA SER A 120 -7.52 -0.20 0.85
C SER A 120 -8.99 0.05 1.17
N TRP A 121 -9.48 -0.41 2.31
CA TRP A 121 -10.88 -0.25 2.70
C TRP A 121 -11.21 1.12 3.31
N ASN A 122 -10.28 1.69 4.07
CA ASN A 122 -10.48 2.93 4.81
C ASN A 122 -10.49 4.18 3.92
N VAL A 123 -9.53 4.28 3.00
CA VAL A 123 -9.39 5.45 2.11
C VAL A 123 -10.48 5.37 1.02
N PRO A 124 -11.02 6.50 0.54
CA PRO A 124 -12.00 6.55 -0.55
C PRO A 124 -11.58 5.74 -1.79
N THR A 125 -12.55 5.41 -2.64
CA THR A 125 -12.28 4.66 -3.87
C THR A 125 -11.30 5.44 -4.75
N VAL A 126 -10.24 4.78 -5.22
CA VAL A 126 -9.30 5.38 -6.17
C VAL A 126 -9.55 4.78 -7.54
N GLU A 127 -9.80 5.63 -8.53
CA GLU A 127 -9.83 5.25 -9.95
C GLU A 127 -8.61 5.80 -10.67
N VAL A 128 -7.95 4.95 -11.44
CA VAL A 128 -6.83 5.31 -12.32
C VAL A 128 -7.29 5.17 -13.75
N ARG A 129 -7.20 6.26 -14.51
CA ARG A 129 -7.57 6.32 -15.91
C ARG A 129 -6.42 6.77 -16.80
N LEU A 130 -6.38 6.24 -18.01
CA LEU A 130 -5.48 6.66 -19.09
C LEU A 130 -6.36 7.13 -20.24
N ASP A 131 -6.21 8.38 -20.66
CA ASP A 131 -6.98 8.98 -21.77
C ASP A 131 -8.51 8.86 -21.61
N GLY A 132 -8.97 8.79 -20.35
CA GLY A 132 -10.38 8.66 -19.98
C GLY A 132 -10.82 7.23 -19.64
N ASP A 133 -10.10 6.22 -20.11
CA ASP A 133 -10.42 4.81 -19.90
C ASP A 133 -9.99 4.32 -18.52
N LEU A 134 -10.82 3.50 -17.86
CA LEU A 134 -10.54 2.98 -16.52
C LEU A 134 -9.61 1.76 -16.60
N HIS A 135 -8.42 1.88 -16.00
CA HIS A 135 -7.42 0.81 -15.97
C HIS A 135 -7.30 0.13 -14.61
N SER A 136 -7.59 0.84 -13.52
CA SER A 136 -7.56 0.27 -12.17
C SER A 136 -8.54 0.98 -11.27
N ARG A 137 -9.13 0.21 -10.35
CA ARG A 137 -10.04 0.71 -9.33
C ARG A 137 -9.75 0.00 -8.00
N SER A 138 -9.43 0.78 -6.98
CA SER A 138 -9.24 0.30 -5.61
C SER A 138 -10.38 0.80 -4.73
N GLU A 139 -11.32 -0.08 -4.39
CA GLU A 139 -12.57 0.29 -3.68
C GLU A 139 -12.34 0.66 -2.23
N GLY A 140 -12.92 1.77 -1.77
CA GLY A 140 -13.16 2.03 -0.35
C GLY A 140 -14.49 1.40 0.09
N ILE A 141 -14.64 1.10 1.37
CA ILE A 141 -15.88 0.48 1.90
C ILE A 141 -16.81 1.47 2.63
N PHE A 142 -16.33 2.70 2.83
CA PHE A 142 -17.07 3.78 3.47
C PHE A 142 -17.58 4.79 2.45
N ASP A 143 -18.78 5.30 2.71
CA ASP A 143 -19.48 6.20 1.79
C ASP A 143 -19.06 7.67 1.99
N GLY A 144 -18.65 8.03 3.20
CA GLY A 144 -18.23 9.40 3.54
C GLY A 144 -16.80 9.74 3.14
N PRO A 145 -16.46 11.04 3.10
CA PRO A 145 -15.12 11.49 2.72
C PRO A 145 -14.06 11.37 3.81
N ARG A 146 -14.47 10.98 5.02
CA ARG A 146 -13.58 10.95 6.18
C ARG A 146 -12.84 9.62 6.25
N VAL A 147 -11.52 9.73 6.30
CA VAL A 147 -10.58 8.62 6.52
C VAL A 147 -10.40 8.43 8.02
N ARG A 148 -10.44 7.19 8.50
CA ARG A 148 -10.10 6.87 9.89
C ARG A 148 -8.61 7.08 10.09
N THR A 149 -8.28 7.74 11.19
CA THR A 149 -6.92 8.09 11.56
C THR A 149 -6.72 7.82 13.03
N TRP A 150 -5.48 7.60 13.45
CA TRP A 150 -5.14 7.56 14.85
C TRP A 150 -4.80 8.93 15.43
N THR A 151 -4.27 9.83 14.60
CA THR A 151 -3.74 11.12 15.02
C THR A 151 -4.71 12.27 14.75
N GLY A 152 -5.69 12.08 13.87
CA GLY A 152 -6.58 13.15 13.41
C GLY A 152 -5.88 14.18 12.52
N THR A 153 -4.60 13.96 12.16
CA THR A 153 -3.81 14.93 11.41
C THR A 153 -4.00 14.80 9.90
N ALA A 154 -3.86 15.92 9.18
CA ALA A 154 -3.82 15.91 7.72
C ALA A 154 -2.66 15.08 7.16
N SER A 155 -1.50 15.08 7.84
CA SER A 155 -0.34 14.29 7.44
C SER A 155 -0.65 12.79 7.37
N GLU A 156 -1.41 12.25 8.33
CA GLU A 156 -1.80 10.84 8.31
C GLU A 156 -2.75 10.52 7.14
N VAL A 157 -3.76 11.36 6.91
CA VAL A 157 -4.68 11.19 5.75
C VAL A 157 -3.90 11.23 4.42
N MET A 158 -3.00 12.20 4.26
CA MET A 158 -2.16 12.34 3.06
C MET A 158 -1.31 11.09 2.82
N LEU A 159 -0.77 10.47 3.88
CA LEU A 159 0.02 9.25 3.78
C LEU A 159 -0.83 8.06 3.32
N TRP A 160 -2.01 7.87 3.90
CA TRP A 160 -2.93 6.80 3.51
C TRP A 160 -3.39 6.93 2.07
N GLU A 161 -3.74 8.14 1.64
CA GLU A 161 -4.08 8.42 0.24
C GLU A 161 -2.91 8.16 -0.70
N LEU A 162 -1.69 8.57 -0.35
CA LEU A 162 -0.50 8.29 -1.16
C LEU A 162 -0.29 6.78 -1.33
N PHE A 163 -0.43 6.00 -0.26
CA PHE A 163 -0.30 4.54 -0.32
C PHE A 163 -1.39 3.91 -1.20
N LYS A 164 -2.66 4.29 -1.03
CA LYS A 164 -3.74 3.73 -1.86
C LYS A 164 -3.60 4.12 -3.33
N VAL A 165 -3.27 5.39 -3.62
CA VAL A 165 -3.02 5.86 -4.98
C VAL A 165 -1.83 5.14 -5.61
N GLY A 166 -0.76 4.94 -4.84
CA GLY A 166 0.40 4.18 -5.27
C GLY A 166 0.06 2.73 -5.61
N ALA A 167 -0.70 2.05 -4.75
CA ALA A 167 -1.18 0.70 -4.99
C ALA A 167 -2.07 0.63 -6.25
N ALA A 168 -2.99 1.58 -6.44
CA ALA A 168 -3.87 1.62 -7.61
C ALA A 168 -3.11 1.86 -8.93
N LEU A 169 -2.14 2.79 -8.93
CA LEU A 169 -1.25 3.04 -10.08
C LEU A 169 -0.35 1.84 -10.36
N GLY A 170 0.16 1.19 -9.30
CA GLY A 170 0.91 -0.06 -9.39
C GLY A 170 0.09 -1.18 -10.02
N SER A 171 -1.17 -1.34 -9.60
CA SER A 171 -2.12 -2.28 -10.18
C SER A 171 -2.39 -2.00 -11.66
N ALA A 172 -2.57 -0.74 -12.05
CA ALA A 172 -2.76 -0.36 -13.46
C ALA A 172 -1.53 -0.69 -14.33
N ALA A 173 -0.33 -0.42 -13.80
CA ALA A 173 0.93 -0.80 -14.45
C ALA A 173 1.04 -2.31 -14.62
N ASN A 174 0.85 -3.08 -13.53
CA ASN A 174 0.91 -4.54 -13.55
C ASN A 174 -0.14 -5.12 -14.51
N GLY A 175 -1.39 -4.66 -14.46
CA GLY A 175 -2.46 -5.12 -15.36
C GLY A 175 -2.20 -4.81 -16.83
N SER A 176 -1.36 -3.82 -17.14
CA SER A 176 -0.91 -3.56 -18.51
C SER A 176 0.16 -4.56 -18.96
N LEU A 177 1.04 -5.00 -18.06
CA LEU A 177 2.15 -5.91 -18.33
C LEU A 177 1.78 -7.40 -18.25
N ASP A 178 0.84 -7.76 -17.37
CA ASP A 178 0.40 -9.14 -17.11
C ASP A 178 0.04 -9.91 -18.40
N PRO A 179 -0.66 -9.31 -19.39
CA PRO A 179 -0.96 -10.01 -20.65
C PRO A 179 0.27 -10.34 -21.50
N ILE A 180 1.32 -9.51 -21.45
CA ILE A 180 2.59 -9.80 -22.15
C ILE A 180 3.31 -10.94 -21.43
N VAL A 181 3.43 -10.83 -20.09
CA VAL A 181 4.14 -11.81 -19.26
C VAL A 181 3.48 -13.19 -19.31
N SER A 182 2.16 -13.25 -19.28
CA SER A 182 1.39 -14.50 -19.38
C SER A 182 1.40 -15.12 -20.78
N GLY A 183 1.88 -14.40 -21.80
CA GLY A 183 1.84 -14.82 -23.19
C GLY A 183 0.47 -14.68 -23.87
N THR A 184 -0.50 -14.04 -23.21
CA THR A 184 -1.80 -13.69 -23.81
C THR A 184 -1.62 -12.71 -24.97
N VAL A 185 -0.64 -11.81 -24.87
CA VAL A 185 -0.25 -10.86 -25.89
C VAL A 185 1.17 -11.19 -26.36
N SER A 186 1.37 -11.21 -27.69
CA SER A 186 2.70 -11.42 -28.26
C SER A 186 3.65 -10.30 -27.86
N ALA A 187 4.84 -10.65 -27.35
CA ALA A 187 5.77 -9.70 -26.76
C ALA A 187 6.26 -8.62 -27.74
N LEU A 188 6.31 -8.91 -29.05
CA LEU A 188 6.81 -8.04 -30.11
C LEU A 188 5.68 -7.50 -31.01
N SER A 189 4.48 -7.30 -30.46
CA SER A 189 3.31 -6.80 -31.19
C SER A 189 3.05 -5.32 -30.93
N GLU A 190 2.22 -4.70 -31.78
CA GLU A 190 1.69 -3.35 -31.57
C GLU A 190 0.93 -3.24 -30.23
N GLU A 191 0.15 -4.25 -29.87
CA GLU A 191 -0.54 -4.28 -28.57
C GLU A 191 0.44 -4.30 -27.40
N SER A 192 1.56 -5.04 -27.51
CA SER A 192 2.65 -5.00 -26.52
C SER A 192 3.24 -3.60 -26.38
N LEU A 193 3.49 -2.92 -27.50
CA LEU A 193 3.95 -1.53 -27.48
C LEU A 193 2.98 -0.62 -26.72
N SER A 194 1.68 -0.65 -27.06
CA SER A 194 0.65 0.15 -26.38
C SER A 194 0.60 -0.13 -24.88
N ARG A 195 0.69 -1.40 -24.47
CA ARG A 195 0.70 -1.82 -23.07
C ARG A 195 1.94 -1.38 -22.30
N LEU A 196 3.12 -1.46 -22.93
CA LEU A 196 4.38 -0.96 -22.36
C LEU A 196 4.31 0.55 -22.14
N LEU A 197 3.76 1.31 -23.10
CA LEU A 197 3.57 2.76 -23.00
C LEU A 197 2.56 3.15 -21.92
N ALA A 198 1.45 2.41 -21.80
CA ALA A 198 0.48 2.59 -20.73
C ALA A 198 1.12 2.36 -19.36
N SER A 199 1.83 1.24 -19.18
CA SER A 199 2.53 0.94 -17.93
C SER A 199 3.60 1.99 -17.60
N HIS A 200 4.37 2.44 -18.58
CA HIS A 200 5.33 3.53 -18.41
C HIS A 200 4.64 4.81 -17.90
N SER A 201 3.48 5.16 -18.48
CA SER A 201 2.71 6.33 -18.06
C SER A 201 2.21 6.23 -16.62
N PHE A 202 1.74 5.06 -16.18
CA PHE A 202 1.34 4.83 -14.79
C PHE A 202 2.50 4.92 -13.81
N LEU A 203 3.65 4.28 -14.11
CA LEU A 203 4.84 4.37 -13.26
C LEU A 203 5.39 5.80 -13.18
N ARG A 204 5.36 6.54 -14.30
CA ARG A 204 5.72 7.97 -14.34
C ARG A 204 4.81 8.82 -13.44
N SER A 205 3.49 8.62 -13.54
CA SER A 205 2.51 9.31 -12.70
C SER A 205 2.73 8.98 -11.21
N PHE A 206 3.00 7.71 -10.90
CA PHE A 206 3.29 7.28 -9.52
C PHE A 206 4.56 7.95 -8.98
N ARG A 207 5.65 7.96 -9.75
CA ARG A 207 6.89 8.64 -9.36
C ARG A 207 6.68 10.13 -9.13
N GLN A 208 5.97 10.80 -10.03
CA GLN A 208 5.69 12.23 -9.91
C GLN A 208 4.94 12.53 -8.60
N ARG A 209 3.93 11.72 -8.25
CA ARG A 209 3.18 11.87 -7.00
C ARG A 209 4.05 11.66 -5.76
N MET A 210 4.90 10.64 -5.74
CA MET A 210 5.86 10.44 -4.64
C MET A 210 6.83 11.63 -4.52
N ALA A 211 7.30 12.16 -5.64
CA ALA A 211 8.19 13.33 -5.64
C ALA A 211 7.48 14.60 -5.14
N THR A 212 6.25 14.86 -5.58
CA THR A 212 5.40 15.97 -5.11
C THR A 212 5.15 15.87 -3.61
N PHE A 213 4.77 14.69 -3.12
CA PHE A 213 4.59 14.44 -1.69
C PHE A 213 5.88 14.69 -0.90
N SER A 214 7.02 14.15 -1.38
CA SER A 214 8.32 14.31 -0.73
C SER A 214 8.82 15.76 -0.67
N ARG A 215 8.37 16.60 -1.62
CA ARG A 215 8.67 18.03 -1.68
C ARG A 215 7.69 18.91 -0.89
N GLY A 216 6.68 18.34 -0.22
CA GLY A 216 5.69 19.11 0.54
C GLY A 216 4.78 19.96 -0.35
N GLN A 217 4.55 19.54 -1.60
CA GLN A 217 3.78 20.30 -2.59
C GLN A 217 2.30 19.89 -2.63
N ASP A 218 1.77 19.29 -1.56
CA ASP A 218 0.33 19.00 -1.45
C ASP A 218 -0.41 20.30 -1.04
N PRO A 219 -1.55 20.63 -1.66
CA PRO A 219 -2.34 21.82 -1.31
C PRO A 219 -2.78 21.89 0.16
N ARG A 220 -2.82 20.74 0.87
CA ARG A 220 -3.19 20.65 2.29
C ARG A 220 -2.02 20.98 3.23
N GLY A 221 -0.83 21.23 2.71
CA GLY A 221 0.36 21.59 3.46
C GLY A 221 1.50 20.57 3.35
N GLU A 222 2.57 20.80 4.11
CA GLU A 222 3.70 19.87 4.16
C GLU A 222 3.41 18.69 5.09
N PHE A 223 3.82 17.50 4.65
CA PHE A 223 3.80 16.30 5.49
C PHE A 223 4.80 16.43 6.65
N SER A 224 4.31 16.28 7.89
CA SER A 224 5.17 16.36 9.07
C SER A 224 5.89 15.03 9.33
N VAL A 225 7.22 15.08 9.20
CA VAL A 225 8.10 13.96 9.57
C VAL A 225 8.01 13.63 11.05
N ASP A 226 7.82 14.64 11.91
CA ASP A 226 7.65 14.43 13.35
C ASP A 226 6.35 13.70 13.67
N VAL A 227 5.24 14.06 13.00
CA VAL A 227 3.97 13.32 13.13
C VAL A 227 4.14 11.88 12.68
N PHE A 228 4.85 11.63 11.58
CA PHE A 228 5.13 10.27 11.13
C PHE A 228 5.94 9.48 12.17
N MET A 229 7.09 10.01 12.60
CA MET A 229 8.03 9.31 13.46
C MET A 229 7.48 9.08 14.87
N ASN A 230 6.81 10.08 15.44
CA ASN A 230 6.44 10.09 16.86
C ASN A 230 4.97 9.75 17.10
N GLN A 231 4.12 9.73 16.05
CA GLN A 231 2.69 9.44 16.20
C GLN A 231 2.26 8.28 15.31
N ILE A 232 2.32 8.39 13.99
CA ILE A 232 1.76 7.39 13.05
C ILE A 232 2.51 6.05 13.16
N ARG A 233 3.85 6.11 13.13
CA ARG A 233 4.76 4.95 13.24
C ARG A 233 4.51 4.13 14.49
N GLN A 234 4.08 4.76 15.57
CA GLN A 234 3.93 4.14 16.88
C GLN A 234 2.75 3.15 16.95
N PHE A 235 1.89 3.11 15.93
CA PHE A 235 0.81 2.12 15.80
C PHE A 235 1.20 0.87 15.01
N GLY A 236 2.42 0.84 14.44
CA GLY A 236 2.99 -0.32 13.76
C GLY A 236 3.47 -1.40 14.74
N VAL A 237 2.61 -1.82 15.66
CA VAL A 237 2.90 -2.85 16.67
C VAL A 237 2.11 -4.13 16.37
N PRO A 238 2.72 -5.32 16.49
CA PRO A 238 2.00 -6.57 16.28
C PRO A 238 1.01 -6.82 17.42
N TRP A 239 -0.16 -7.38 17.09
CA TRP A 239 -1.21 -7.69 18.07
C TRP A 239 -0.91 -8.94 18.90
N GLU A 240 0.00 -9.78 18.43
CA GLU A 240 0.42 -11.02 19.09
C GLU A 240 1.87 -11.37 18.70
N SER A 241 2.48 -12.24 19.51
CA SER A 241 3.82 -12.76 19.23
C SER A 241 3.85 -13.46 17.86
N LYS A 242 4.77 -13.04 16.98
CA LYS A 242 4.98 -13.52 15.59
C LYS A 242 4.06 -12.95 14.51
N ALA A 243 3.03 -12.18 14.86
CA ALA A 243 2.33 -11.39 13.84
C ALA A 243 3.28 -10.30 13.30
N GLU A 244 3.22 -10.02 12.00
CA GLU A 244 3.89 -8.84 11.46
C GLU A 244 2.99 -7.61 11.63
N ALA A 245 3.57 -6.50 12.09
CA ALA A 245 2.86 -5.23 12.12
C ALA A 245 2.41 -4.83 10.71
N PRO A 246 1.22 -4.23 10.55
CA PRO A 246 0.76 -3.77 9.24
C PRO A 246 1.74 -2.74 8.69
N SER A 247 2.25 -2.99 7.48
CA SER A 247 3.31 -2.15 6.91
C SER A 247 3.26 -2.07 5.38
N GLY A 248 3.87 -1.01 4.83
CA GLY A 248 3.94 -0.80 3.37
C GLY A 248 4.51 -1.98 2.55
N PRO A 249 5.45 -2.80 3.07
CA PRO A 249 5.90 -4.03 2.40
C PRO A 249 4.84 -5.12 2.22
N HIS A 250 3.67 -5.00 2.83
CA HIS A 250 2.52 -5.89 2.60
C HIS A 250 1.68 -5.50 1.39
N GLU A 251 2.03 -4.41 0.69
CA GLU A 251 1.32 -3.96 -0.50
C GLU A 251 1.58 -4.90 -1.69
N VAL A 252 0.55 -5.66 -2.08
CA VAL A 252 0.62 -6.77 -3.04
C VAL A 252 1.12 -6.36 -4.43
N GLU A 253 0.74 -5.19 -4.94
CA GLU A 253 1.06 -4.78 -6.31
C GLU A 253 2.52 -4.40 -6.48
N SER A 254 3.18 -3.88 -5.43
CA SER A 254 4.61 -3.68 -5.42
C SER A 254 5.38 -4.99 -5.58
N LEU A 255 4.88 -6.07 -4.96
CA LEU A 255 5.54 -7.37 -4.97
C LEU A 255 5.29 -8.13 -6.28
N ALA A 256 4.05 -8.07 -6.77
CA ALA A 256 3.72 -8.56 -8.11
C ALA A 256 4.55 -7.85 -9.18
N ARG A 257 4.72 -6.52 -9.07
CA ARG A 257 5.57 -5.75 -9.98
C ARG A 257 7.02 -6.21 -9.95
N ASP A 258 7.58 -6.39 -8.76
CA ASP A 258 8.93 -6.90 -8.59
C ASP A 258 9.10 -8.30 -9.22
N ALA A 259 8.08 -9.17 -9.15
CA ALA A 259 8.08 -10.46 -9.85
C ALA A 259 8.06 -10.29 -11.39
N ILE A 260 7.20 -9.43 -11.93
CA ILE A 260 7.14 -9.09 -13.38
C ILE A 260 8.51 -8.64 -13.90
N PHE A 261 9.21 -7.79 -13.15
CA PHE A 261 10.52 -7.27 -13.54
C PHE A 261 11.71 -8.18 -13.19
N GLY A 262 11.49 -9.29 -12.49
CA GLY A 262 12.53 -10.29 -12.20
C GLY A 262 13.43 -9.97 -11.02
N MET A 263 12.88 -9.42 -9.94
CA MET A 263 13.64 -9.21 -8.70
C MET A 263 13.98 -10.55 -8.02
N PRO A 264 15.24 -10.78 -7.61
CA PRO A 264 15.65 -12.06 -7.02
C PRO A 264 14.89 -12.42 -5.73
N GLN A 265 14.53 -11.42 -4.93
CA GLN A 265 13.92 -11.61 -3.61
C GLN A 265 12.45 -12.04 -3.68
N THR A 266 11.69 -11.66 -4.71
CA THR A 266 10.27 -12.04 -4.87
C THR A 266 10.08 -13.44 -5.45
N ARG A 267 11.10 -14.00 -6.12
CA ARG A 267 11.13 -15.43 -6.49
C ARG A 267 11.33 -16.35 -5.28
N HIS A 268 11.70 -15.81 -4.11
CA HIS A 268 11.92 -16.64 -2.94
C HIS A 268 10.57 -16.95 -2.27
N LYS A 269 10.03 -18.14 -2.53
CA LYS A 269 8.78 -18.64 -1.92
C LYS A 269 8.74 -18.49 -0.39
N GLN A 270 9.90 -18.50 0.27
CA GLN A 270 10.05 -18.26 1.70
C GLN A 270 9.62 -16.83 2.10
N TRP A 271 9.95 -15.83 1.28
CA TRP A 271 9.66 -14.42 1.52
C TRP A 271 8.17 -14.11 1.34
N VAL A 272 7.51 -14.67 0.32
CA VAL A 272 6.05 -14.60 0.15
C VAL A 272 5.32 -15.31 1.30
N ARG A 273 5.76 -16.53 1.65
CA ARG A 273 5.17 -17.31 2.75
C ARG A 273 5.26 -16.60 4.09
N ALA A 274 6.39 -15.97 4.40
CA ALA A 274 6.59 -15.25 5.65
C ALA A 274 5.58 -14.10 5.85
N ARG A 275 5.08 -13.51 4.76
CA ARG A 275 4.19 -12.33 4.79
C ARG A 275 2.73 -12.61 4.45
N SER A 276 2.46 -13.77 3.85
CA SER A 276 1.11 -14.19 3.43
C SER A 276 0.08 -14.17 4.56
N GLY A 277 0.50 -14.38 5.82
CA GLY A 277 -0.37 -14.30 6.98
C GLY A 277 -0.96 -12.92 7.25
N SER A 278 -0.32 -11.84 6.76
CA SER A 278 -0.76 -10.45 6.94
C SER A 278 -1.46 -9.86 5.71
N MET A 279 -1.70 -10.67 4.68
CA MET A 279 -2.35 -10.29 3.43
C MET A 279 -3.72 -10.96 3.30
N MET A 280 -4.58 -10.45 2.41
CA MET A 280 -5.79 -11.17 2.05
C MET A 280 -5.46 -12.47 1.32
N SER A 281 -6.30 -13.49 1.46
CA SER A 281 -6.09 -14.78 0.77
C SER A 281 -6.00 -14.65 -0.77
N ALA A 282 -6.74 -13.71 -1.36
CA ALA A 282 -6.66 -13.43 -2.80
C ALA A 282 -5.35 -12.76 -3.20
N GLU A 283 -4.80 -11.89 -2.34
CA GLU A 283 -3.52 -11.23 -2.55
C GLU A 283 -2.37 -12.25 -2.50
N GLY A 284 -2.40 -13.17 -1.53
CA GLY A 284 -1.43 -14.28 -1.47
C GLY A 284 -1.42 -15.13 -2.73
N LYS A 285 -2.62 -15.52 -3.24
CA LYS A 285 -2.73 -16.26 -4.51
C LYS A 285 -2.17 -15.48 -5.71
N ARG A 286 -2.40 -14.17 -5.78
CA ARG A 286 -1.85 -13.30 -6.84
C ARG A 286 -0.32 -13.29 -6.80
N LEU A 287 0.28 -13.26 -5.61
CA LEU A 287 1.74 -13.32 -5.48
C LEU A 287 2.31 -14.68 -5.87
N ASP A 288 1.65 -15.78 -5.49
CA ASP A 288 2.07 -17.13 -5.91
C ASP A 288 2.05 -17.25 -7.44
N GLN A 289 0.99 -16.76 -8.09
CA GLN A 289 0.90 -16.72 -9.56
C GLN A 289 1.99 -15.86 -10.19
N ALA A 290 2.25 -14.67 -9.66
CA ALA A 290 3.28 -13.77 -10.17
C ALA A 290 4.69 -14.35 -9.98
N ALA A 291 4.95 -15.07 -8.88
CA ALA A 291 6.24 -15.68 -8.59
C ALA A 291 6.56 -16.87 -9.52
N ASP A 292 5.54 -17.61 -9.98
CA ASP A 292 5.70 -18.74 -10.90
C ASP A 292 5.65 -18.31 -12.39
N ALA A 293 5.31 -17.05 -12.69
CA ALA A 293 5.30 -16.50 -14.05
C ALA A 293 6.72 -16.18 -14.56
N PRO A 294 6.96 -16.21 -15.89
CA PRO A 294 8.21 -15.68 -16.44
C PRO A 294 8.30 -14.17 -16.21
N THR A 295 9.49 -13.59 -16.33
CA THR A 295 9.68 -12.14 -16.26
C THR A 295 9.46 -11.49 -17.61
N LEU A 296 9.18 -10.18 -17.62
CA LEU A 296 9.09 -9.40 -18.86
C LEU A 296 10.35 -9.57 -19.72
N ALA A 297 11.54 -9.50 -19.10
CA ALA A 297 12.80 -9.70 -19.80
C ALA A 297 12.93 -11.11 -20.40
N GLU A 298 12.60 -12.17 -19.65
CA GLU A 298 12.65 -13.54 -20.16
C GLU A 298 11.71 -13.74 -21.35
N VAL A 299 10.50 -13.16 -21.31
CA VAL A 299 9.53 -13.23 -22.41
C VAL A 299 10.03 -12.50 -23.67
N ILE A 300 10.62 -11.32 -23.50
CA ILE A 300 11.19 -10.55 -24.62
C ILE A 300 12.39 -11.28 -25.22
N GLN A 301 13.34 -11.73 -24.39
CA GLN A 301 14.53 -12.45 -24.85
C GLN A 301 14.19 -13.74 -25.60
N ARG A 302 13.19 -14.51 -25.13
CA ARG A 302 12.69 -15.69 -25.85
C ARG A 302 12.08 -15.35 -27.21
N SER A 303 11.35 -14.23 -27.30
CA SER A 303 10.78 -13.78 -28.57
C SER A 303 11.87 -13.36 -29.57
N MET A 304 12.98 -12.84 -29.07
CA MET A 304 14.14 -12.39 -29.85
C MET A 304 15.06 -13.53 -30.32
N ALA A 305 14.99 -14.70 -29.70
CA ALA A 305 15.81 -15.86 -30.08
C ALA A 305 15.41 -16.45 -31.45
N LYS A 306 14.29 -16.01 -32.03
CA LYS A 306 13.85 -16.43 -33.37
C LYS A 306 14.56 -15.57 -34.42
N PRO A 307 15.18 -16.14 -35.46
CA PRO A 307 15.84 -15.37 -36.50
C PRO A 307 14.78 -14.58 -37.30
N GLN A 308 14.75 -13.26 -37.11
CA GLN A 308 13.93 -12.33 -37.88
C GLN A 308 14.64 -10.97 -37.97
N PRO A 309 14.52 -10.24 -39.09
CA PRO A 309 14.99 -8.86 -39.16
C PRO A 309 14.20 -7.98 -38.18
N PHE A 310 14.86 -6.99 -37.60
CA PHE A 310 14.20 -5.98 -36.78
C PHE A 310 13.48 -4.98 -37.67
N ASP A 311 12.15 -4.97 -37.61
CA ASP A 311 11.35 -3.87 -38.17
C ASP A 311 11.18 -2.75 -37.14
N ASP A 312 10.69 -1.60 -37.60
CA ASP A 312 10.49 -0.40 -36.76
C ASP A 312 9.61 -0.68 -35.54
N LEU A 313 8.62 -1.57 -35.68
CA LEU A 313 7.75 -1.98 -34.58
C LEU A 313 8.54 -2.76 -33.52
N THR A 314 9.33 -3.74 -33.94
CA THR A 314 10.15 -4.55 -33.03
C THR A 314 11.14 -3.66 -32.29
N VAL A 315 11.84 -2.75 -32.98
CA VAL A 315 12.73 -1.76 -32.35
C VAL A 315 11.97 -0.92 -31.33
N SER A 316 10.79 -0.42 -31.68
CA SER A 316 9.95 0.40 -30.78
C SER A 316 9.53 -0.36 -29.53
N VAL A 317 9.13 -1.62 -29.65
CA VAL A 317 8.80 -2.48 -28.51
C VAL A 317 10.01 -2.66 -27.60
N LEU A 318 11.18 -2.97 -28.17
CA LEU A 318 12.40 -3.20 -27.40
C LEU A 318 12.86 -1.94 -26.65
N VAL A 319 12.77 -0.78 -27.30
CA VAL A 319 13.03 0.51 -26.66
C VAL A 319 12.02 0.79 -25.54
N ALA A 320 10.73 0.59 -25.78
CA ALA A 320 9.70 0.81 -24.75
C ALA A 320 9.87 -0.14 -23.56
N ALA A 321 10.21 -1.40 -23.82
CA ALA A 321 10.51 -2.39 -22.81
C ALA A 321 11.80 -2.07 -22.04
N HIS A 322 12.82 -1.51 -22.69
CA HIS A 322 14.00 -1.00 -21.99
C HIS A 322 13.63 0.20 -21.10
N ASP A 323 12.91 1.17 -21.64
CA ASP A 323 12.64 2.44 -20.96
C ASP A 323 11.68 2.28 -19.76
N ILE A 324 10.83 1.24 -19.74
CA ILE A 324 10.04 0.92 -18.55
C ILE A 324 10.89 0.40 -17.37
N TYR A 325 11.99 -0.32 -17.62
CA TYR A 325 12.95 -0.68 -16.56
C TYR A 325 13.63 0.57 -15.99
N GLU A 326 13.95 1.54 -16.85
CA GLU A 326 14.49 2.83 -16.45
C GLU A 326 13.46 3.66 -15.64
N GLU A 327 12.18 3.63 -15.99
CA GLU A 327 11.13 4.29 -15.20
C GLU A 327 10.92 3.60 -13.85
N ARG A 328 10.96 2.26 -13.79
CA ARG A 328 11.00 1.49 -12.53
C ARG A 328 12.18 1.91 -11.65
N ARG A 329 13.37 2.07 -12.23
CA ARG A 329 14.55 2.53 -11.51
C ARG A 329 14.32 3.91 -10.88
N LYS A 330 13.80 4.87 -11.65
CA LYS A 330 13.50 6.21 -11.15
C LYS A 330 12.42 6.20 -10.07
N LEU A 331 11.39 5.34 -10.22
CA LEU A 331 10.34 5.15 -9.23
C LEU A 331 10.91 4.62 -7.91
N SER A 332 11.77 3.60 -7.99
CA SER A 332 12.47 3.04 -6.82
C SER A 332 13.33 4.09 -6.12
N ALA A 333 14.09 4.88 -6.88
CA ALA A 333 14.93 5.94 -6.31
C ALA A 333 14.09 7.03 -5.61
N ALA A 334 12.92 7.38 -6.16
CA ALA A 334 11.99 8.31 -5.51
C ALA A 334 11.44 7.73 -4.20
N HIS A 335 11.03 6.46 -4.19
CA HIS A 335 10.57 5.77 -2.99
C HIS A 335 11.68 5.68 -1.92
N TYR A 336 12.90 5.30 -2.31
CA TYR A 336 14.04 5.24 -1.39
C TYR A 336 14.40 6.63 -0.85
N GLY A 337 14.39 7.66 -1.70
CA GLY A 337 14.60 9.05 -1.28
C GLY A 337 13.57 9.52 -0.26
N MET A 338 12.29 9.18 -0.47
CA MET A 338 11.20 9.44 0.46
C MET A 338 11.41 8.71 1.79
N ALA A 339 11.65 7.40 1.76
CA ALA A 339 11.92 6.60 2.96
C ALA A 339 13.14 7.13 3.73
N ARG A 340 14.20 7.53 3.03
CA ARG A 340 15.39 8.11 3.67
C ARG A 340 15.11 9.47 4.30
N LYS A 341 14.32 10.33 3.66
CA LYS A 341 13.94 11.66 4.20
C LYS A 341 13.02 11.51 5.43
N MET A 342 12.04 10.63 5.36
CA MET A 342 10.93 10.58 6.32
C MET A 342 11.13 9.58 7.45
N LEU A 343 11.91 8.52 7.22
CA LEU A 343 12.18 7.47 8.20
C LEU A 343 13.66 7.50 8.60
N TYR A 344 14.57 7.12 7.72
CA TYR A 344 15.93 6.76 8.15
C TYR A 344 16.84 7.92 8.61
N ARG A 345 16.74 9.11 8.01
CA ARG A 345 17.50 10.29 8.49
C ARG A 345 17.04 10.75 9.89
N PRO A 346 15.74 11.00 10.13
CA PRO A 346 15.23 11.32 11.46
C PRO A 346 15.59 10.27 12.51
N GLN A 347 15.55 8.98 12.15
CA GLN A 347 15.96 7.90 13.05
C GLN A 347 17.40 8.04 13.53
N ARG A 348 18.34 8.35 12.62
CA ARG A 348 19.75 8.57 12.98
C ARG A 348 19.91 9.79 13.89
N GLU A 349 19.29 10.91 13.53
CA GLU A 349 19.35 12.16 14.31
C GLU A 349 18.81 11.97 15.74
N GLN A 350 17.66 11.30 15.87
CA GLN A 350 17.09 10.97 17.18
C GLN A 350 17.93 9.95 17.97
N SER A 351 18.62 9.02 17.29
CA SER A 351 19.51 8.06 17.97
C SER A 351 20.77 8.72 18.53
N SER A 352 21.28 9.79 17.91
CA SER A 352 22.41 10.56 18.42
C SER A 352 22.04 11.49 19.58
N ASP A 353 20.81 12.00 19.61
CA ASP A 353 20.36 12.97 20.62
C ASP A 353 19.72 12.34 21.88
N ARG A 354 19.62 11.00 21.93
CA ARG A 354 18.95 10.22 22.99
C ARG A 354 19.65 10.21 24.36
N ALA A 355 20.63 11.07 24.60
CA ALA A 355 21.24 11.23 25.92
C ALA A 355 20.28 11.83 26.99
N GLY A 356 19.02 12.17 26.67
CA GLY A 356 18.12 12.78 27.67
C GLY A 356 16.59 12.79 27.44
N MET A 357 16.03 12.12 26.42
CA MET A 357 14.55 12.08 26.24
C MET A 357 13.95 10.82 26.88
N PRO A 358 12.85 10.91 27.65
CA PRO A 358 12.21 9.75 28.23
C PRO A 358 11.70 8.79 27.14
N THR A 359 12.21 7.56 27.14
CA THR A 359 11.80 6.45 26.26
C THR A 359 10.37 5.94 26.54
N THR A 360 9.67 6.53 27.50
CA THR A 360 8.42 6.04 28.08
C THR A 360 7.16 6.33 27.27
N THR A 361 7.23 7.06 26.15
CA THR A 361 6.06 7.41 25.30
C THR A 361 6.06 6.75 23.92
N LEU A 362 7.12 5.99 23.57
CA LEU A 362 7.25 5.32 22.28
C LEU A 362 6.95 3.83 22.42
N ALA A 363 6.00 3.32 21.64
CA ALA A 363 5.71 1.89 21.57
C ALA A 363 6.62 1.14 20.58
N VAL A 364 7.10 1.84 19.56
CA VAL A 364 8.05 1.31 18.59
C VAL A 364 9.34 2.10 18.72
N ASP A 365 10.45 1.41 18.99
CA ASP A 365 11.74 2.06 19.03
C ASP A 365 12.05 2.70 17.67
N ASN A 366 12.21 4.03 17.64
CA ASN A 366 12.61 4.76 16.45
C ASN A 366 14.01 4.34 15.94
N SER A 367 14.86 3.70 16.73
CA SER A 367 16.13 3.14 16.24
C SER A 367 15.94 1.89 15.36
N GLN A 368 14.80 1.20 15.48
CA GLN A 368 14.46 0.00 14.71
C GLN A 368 13.62 0.36 13.48
N GLY A 369 13.57 -0.47 12.43
CA GLY A 369 12.65 -0.23 11.29
C GLY A 369 11.18 -0.51 11.66
N ILE A 370 10.22 0.21 11.07
CA ILE A 370 8.76 -0.07 11.27
C ILE A 370 8.27 -1.23 10.42
N THR A 371 9.02 -1.52 9.37
CA THR A 371 8.63 -2.34 8.23
C THR A 371 9.30 -3.71 8.26
N GLY A 372 9.96 -4.06 9.38
CA GLY A 372 10.86 -5.21 9.44
C GLY A 372 12.03 -5.12 8.45
N MET A 373 12.30 -3.94 7.88
CA MET A 373 13.39 -3.68 6.93
C MET A 373 14.23 -2.51 7.41
N SER A 374 15.55 -2.68 7.36
CA SER A 374 16.55 -1.64 7.60
C SER A 374 16.72 -0.72 6.38
N GLU A 375 17.42 0.40 6.56
CA GLU A 375 17.81 1.26 5.42
C GLU A 375 18.64 0.46 4.40
N ASN A 376 19.53 -0.42 4.86
CA ASN A 376 20.35 -1.28 4.00
C ASN A 376 19.48 -2.24 3.18
N ASP A 377 18.42 -2.80 3.76
CA ASP A 377 17.48 -3.65 3.02
C ASP A 377 16.80 -2.86 1.91
N VAL A 378 16.25 -1.68 2.22
CA VAL A 378 15.58 -0.83 1.23
C VAL A 378 16.56 -0.31 0.17
N GLN A 379 17.80 0.00 0.55
CA GLN A 379 18.87 0.35 -0.39
C GLN A 379 19.24 -0.83 -1.29
N GLY A 380 19.29 -2.05 -0.74
CA GLY A 380 19.51 -3.28 -1.50
C GLY A 380 18.42 -3.52 -2.54
N PHE A 381 17.15 -3.34 -2.16
CA PHE A 381 16.03 -3.35 -3.10
C PHE A 381 16.18 -2.25 -4.17
N ASP A 382 16.54 -1.03 -3.79
CA ASP A 382 16.78 0.04 -4.77
C ASP A 382 17.89 -0.29 -5.76
N HIS A 383 19.00 -0.86 -5.27
CA HIS A 383 20.12 -1.25 -6.12
C HIS A 383 19.72 -2.36 -7.09
N ALA A 384 19.05 -3.42 -6.61
CA ALA A 384 18.56 -4.50 -7.46
C ALA A 384 17.54 -4.00 -8.50
N ARG A 385 16.76 -2.95 -8.19
CA ARG A 385 15.83 -2.32 -9.15
C ARG A 385 16.50 -1.45 -10.21
N ARG A 386 17.81 -1.18 -10.11
CA ARG A 386 18.58 -0.45 -11.14
C ARG A 386 19.04 -1.34 -12.29
N VAL A 387 19.06 -2.65 -12.12
CA VAL A 387 19.48 -3.57 -13.17
C VAL A 387 18.43 -3.62 -14.27
N ASN A 388 18.88 -3.40 -15.50
CA ASN A 388 18.07 -3.57 -16.71
C ASN A 388 18.56 -4.79 -17.51
N PRO A 389 17.86 -5.95 -17.42
CA PRO A 389 18.26 -7.17 -18.13
C PRO A 389 18.17 -7.08 -19.66
N LEU A 390 17.60 -6.00 -20.20
CA LEU A 390 17.43 -5.76 -21.63
C LEU A 390 18.52 -4.84 -22.21
N GLU A 391 19.52 -4.42 -21.43
CA GLU A 391 20.64 -3.59 -21.93
C GLU A 391 21.34 -4.21 -23.13
N ASN A 392 21.68 -5.50 -23.05
CA ASN A 392 22.35 -6.21 -24.15
C ASN A 392 21.46 -6.35 -25.39
N VAL A 393 20.14 -6.43 -25.20
CA VAL A 393 19.19 -6.51 -26.31
C VAL A 393 19.15 -5.17 -27.05
N LEU A 394 19.11 -4.06 -26.31
CA LEU A 394 19.12 -2.73 -26.91
C LEU A 394 20.47 -2.40 -27.56
N ALA A 395 21.59 -2.83 -26.95
CA ALA A 395 22.94 -2.59 -27.48
C ALA A 395 23.23 -3.30 -28.82
N ALA A 396 22.42 -4.30 -29.19
CA ALA A 396 22.53 -5.01 -30.46
C ALA A 396 21.85 -4.27 -31.64
N LEU A 397 21.08 -3.20 -31.37
CA LEU A 397 20.37 -2.43 -32.38
C LEU A 397 21.20 -1.21 -32.85
N PRO A 398 21.03 -0.76 -34.12
CA PRO A 398 21.61 0.50 -34.61
C PRO A 398 21.19 1.72 -33.77
N SER A 399 22.14 2.63 -33.52
CA SER A 399 21.92 3.77 -32.62
C SER A 399 20.94 4.82 -33.14
N ASP A 400 20.86 4.96 -34.46
CA ASP A 400 19.90 5.80 -35.18
C ASP A 400 18.48 5.27 -35.07
N GLU A 401 18.28 3.96 -35.22
CA GLU A 401 16.98 3.30 -35.03
C GLU A 401 16.48 3.46 -33.58
N ILE A 402 17.36 3.26 -32.59
CA ILE A 402 17.03 3.49 -31.17
C ILE A 402 16.61 4.94 -30.94
N SER A 403 17.36 5.89 -31.50
CA SER A 403 17.09 7.32 -31.34
C SER A 403 15.76 7.72 -31.98
N HIS A 404 15.47 7.17 -33.15
CA HIS A 404 14.20 7.38 -33.84
C HIS A 404 13.02 6.82 -33.03
N ALA A 405 13.09 5.56 -32.61
CA ALA A 405 12.05 4.91 -31.81
C ALA A 405 11.82 5.65 -30.48
N ARG A 406 12.88 6.08 -29.78
CA ARG A 406 12.75 6.90 -28.56
C ARG A 406 12.02 8.21 -28.80
N SER A 407 12.28 8.88 -29.92
CA SER A 407 11.59 10.12 -30.28
C SER A 407 10.09 9.90 -30.47
N LEU A 408 9.71 8.82 -31.17
CA LEU A 408 8.31 8.43 -31.36
C LEU A 408 7.61 8.08 -30.03
N ILE A 409 8.27 7.28 -29.20
CA ILE A 409 7.79 6.90 -27.87
C ILE A 409 7.59 8.13 -26.99
N GLN A 410 8.57 9.05 -26.95
CA GLN A 410 8.44 10.29 -26.19
C GLN A 410 7.24 11.10 -26.67
N LYS A 411 7.07 11.28 -27.98
CA LYS A 411 5.92 11.97 -28.55
C LYS A 411 4.60 11.32 -28.14
N SER A 412 4.51 9.99 -28.18
CA SER A 412 3.32 9.25 -27.70
C SER A 412 3.08 9.42 -26.19
N LEU A 413 4.12 9.37 -25.37
CA LEU A 413 3.99 9.57 -23.91
C LEU A 413 3.59 11.00 -23.52
N TYR A 414 3.75 11.98 -24.42
CA TYR A 414 3.25 13.35 -24.23
C TYR A 414 1.76 13.49 -24.57
N THR A 415 1.18 12.59 -25.36
CA THR A 415 -0.26 12.61 -25.67
C THR A 415 -1.09 11.90 -24.60
N HIS A 416 -0.50 10.93 -23.90
CA HIS A 416 -1.18 10.19 -22.83
C HIS A 416 -1.39 11.05 -21.58
N SER A 417 -2.63 11.06 -21.08
CA SER A 417 -3.04 11.72 -19.85
C SER A 417 -3.46 10.68 -18.80
N VAL A 418 -2.68 10.57 -17.72
CA VAL A 418 -3.05 9.75 -16.56
C VAL A 418 -3.81 10.61 -15.57
N SER A 419 -5.07 10.27 -15.32
CA SER A 419 -5.86 10.88 -14.25
C SER A 419 -6.06 9.90 -13.10
N VAL A 420 -6.04 10.43 -11.88
CA VAL A 420 -6.32 9.67 -10.65
C VAL A 420 -7.37 10.44 -9.87
N THR A 421 -8.47 9.79 -9.55
CA THR A 421 -9.60 10.39 -8.85
C THR A 421 -9.89 9.63 -7.57
N LEU A 422 -10.03 10.36 -6.45
CA LEU A 422 -10.61 9.84 -5.22
C LEU A 422 -12.13 10.07 -5.27
N ARG A 423 -12.90 8.99 -5.22
CA ARG A 423 -14.36 8.99 -5.21
C ARG A 423 -14.91 8.57 -3.86
N TYR A 424 -15.97 9.24 -3.45
CA TYR A 424 -16.75 8.94 -2.26
C TYR A 424 -18.03 8.24 -2.71
N SER A 425 -18.38 7.11 -2.10
CA SER A 425 -19.61 6.41 -2.46
C SER A 425 -20.80 7.29 -2.08
N GLY A 426 -21.51 7.82 -3.08
CA GLY A 426 -22.59 8.80 -2.90
C GLY A 426 -22.46 10.04 -3.79
N THR A 427 -21.29 10.31 -4.38
CA THR A 427 -21.11 11.40 -5.35
C THR A 427 -21.27 10.93 -6.80
N ALA A 428 -22.35 10.23 -7.11
CA ALA A 428 -22.73 9.87 -8.47
C ALA A 428 -24.23 10.09 -8.70
N THR A 429 -24.61 11.35 -8.99
CA THR A 429 -25.35 11.81 -10.19
C THR A 429 -25.88 13.22 -9.97
N SER A 430 -25.16 14.22 -10.46
CA SER A 430 -25.70 15.55 -10.79
C SER A 430 -24.76 16.17 -11.82
N CYS A 431 -24.81 15.66 -13.04
CA CYS A 431 -24.38 16.32 -14.27
C CYS A 431 -24.93 15.50 -15.44
N ALA A 432 -26.26 15.39 -15.47
CA ALA A 432 -27.04 15.04 -16.63
C ALA A 432 -28.48 15.52 -16.35
N GLN A 433 -28.72 16.81 -16.61
CA GLN A 433 -30.00 17.39 -17.05
C GLN A 433 -29.89 18.92 -17.09
N ALA A 434 -29.58 19.45 -18.28
CA ALA A 434 -30.30 20.50 -19.01
C ALA A 434 -29.48 20.86 -20.26
#